data_AF-A0A5C8GHS8-F1
#
_entry.id   AF-A0A5C8GHS8-F1
#
_cell.length_a   1.000
_cell.length_b   1.000
_cell.length_c   1.000
_cell.angle_alpha   90.00
_cell.angle_beta   90.00
_cell.angle_gamma   90.00
#
_symmetry.space_group_name_H-M   'P 1'
#
loop_
_entity.id
_entity.type
_entity.pdbx_description
1 polymer ?
#
loop_
_entity_poly.entity_id
_entity_poly.type
_entity_poly.pdbx_seq_one_letter_code
_entity_poly.pdbx_strand_id
1 'polypeptide(L)'
;MKKIFYSMVAAMAVFSMPVMAQNDLTEVAKGFENLDGITLNADGYYLGEKKGKGVTNPFLKDLTTYDCKYYEGPLLFQLDYTLDSKNNIESFTGIAISKRTDNSAKYPYNYYNNVKGGGYNSETFGIINGNNTFIELAKDTKIKGLYVNNSAYTLEKMLNGDSYTPALNKDGDYFKLVIEGFAYGETEDDDDTKLAQKEVTMAEFKDGSLQYIKDWTWVDLADFMDKNIDYVIFSFNGSASETPPCACIDNITLLVSPTQGIEGVVSKDSNAMEVARYNANGVRLNAPQHGLNIVKMSDGTTRKEMIK
;
A
#
# COMPACT_ATOMS: atom_id res chain seq x y z
N MET A 1 -34.42 10.29 -50.90
CA MET A 1 -35.61 9.73 -50.23
C MET A 1 -35.37 8.26 -49.94
N LYS A 2 -35.46 7.91 -48.64
CA LYS A 2 -35.63 6.59 -48.00
C LYS A 2 -34.82 5.38 -48.49
N LYS A 3 -33.74 5.09 -47.74
CA LYS A 3 -33.16 3.75 -47.54
C LYS A 3 -34.14 2.93 -46.69
N ILE A 4 -34.41 1.68 -47.08
CA ILE A 4 -35.02 0.66 -46.21
C ILE A 4 -34.11 -0.56 -46.27
N PHE A 5 -33.36 -0.78 -45.18
CA PHE A 5 -32.65 -2.03 -44.93
C PHE A 5 -33.62 -2.96 -44.20
N TYR A 6 -33.81 -4.16 -44.75
CA TYR A 6 -34.50 -5.26 -44.06
C TYR A 6 -33.58 -5.83 -42.97
N SER A 7 -34.05 -5.80 -41.73
CA SER A 7 -33.44 -6.50 -40.60
C SER A 7 -33.72 -8.00 -40.71
N MET A 8 -32.66 -8.81 -40.72
CA MET A 8 -32.75 -10.23 -40.38
C MET A 8 -32.49 -10.34 -38.88
N VAL A 9 -33.55 -10.64 -38.13
CA VAL A 9 -33.48 -10.99 -36.71
C VAL A 9 -32.96 -12.42 -36.62
N ALA A 10 -31.70 -12.58 -36.23
CA ALA A 10 -31.19 -13.88 -35.76
C ALA A 10 -31.63 -14.06 -34.32
N ALA A 11 -32.57 -15.00 -34.09
CA ALA A 11 -32.96 -15.44 -32.77
C ALA A 11 -31.77 -16.16 -32.11
N MET A 12 -31.12 -15.51 -31.14
CA MET A 12 -30.12 -16.14 -30.28
C MET A 12 -30.86 -17.02 -29.27
N ALA A 13 -30.70 -18.34 -29.38
CA ALA A 13 -31.15 -19.29 -28.38
C ALA A 13 -30.36 -19.03 -27.08
N VAL A 14 -31.07 -18.63 -26.02
CA VAL A 14 -30.48 -18.46 -24.68
C VAL A 14 -30.36 -19.85 -24.06
N PHE A 15 -29.18 -20.46 -24.17
CA PHE A 15 -28.82 -21.53 -23.25
C PHE A 15 -28.51 -20.87 -21.90
N SER A 16 -29.44 -20.98 -20.95
CA SER A 16 -29.15 -20.67 -19.55
C SER A 16 -28.21 -21.74 -19.02
N MET A 17 -26.91 -21.47 -19.13
CA MET A 17 -25.91 -22.22 -18.35
C MET A 17 -26.11 -21.88 -16.86
N PRO A 18 -25.95 -22.85 -15.95
CA PRO A 18 -25.90 -22.52 -14.53
C PRO A 18 -24.74 -21.55 -14.30
N VAL A 19 -24.98 -20.47 -13.54
CA VAL A 19 -23.95 -19.57 -13.04
C VAL A 19 -23.06 -20.38 -12.09
N MET A 20 -22.07 -21.06 -12.65
CA MET A 20 -20.91 -21.57 -11.94
C MET A 20 -20.06 -20.34 -11.62
N ALA A 21 -19.79 -20.13 -10.34
CA ALA A 21 -19.11 -18.95 -9.80
C ALA A 21 -17.87 -18.60 -10.64
N GLN A 22 -17.99 -17.53 -11.43
CA GLN A 22 -16.85 -16.82 -11.97
C GLN A 22 -16.16 -16.16 -10.76
N ASN A 23 -14.90 -16.50 -10.52
CA ASN A 23 -14.09 -15.80 -9.53
C ASN A 23 -13.89 -14.36 -10.03
N ASP A 24 -14.88 -13.49 -9.80
CA ASP A 24 -14.84 -12.10 -10.21
C ASP A 24 -13.91 -11.35 -9.27
N LEU A 25 -12.62 -11.38 -9.58
CA LEU A 25 -11.63 -10.51 -8.94
C LEU A 25 -12.13 -9.05 -9.05
N THR A 26 -12.15 -8.36 -7.91
CA THR A 26 -12.56 -6.96 -7.83
C THR A 26 -11.32 -6.09 -7.84
N GLU A 27 -11.33 -5.07 -8.70
CA GLU A 27 -10.29 -4.05 -8.70
C GLU A 27 -10.55 -3.05 -7.56
N VAL A 28 -9.55 -2.85 -6.70
CA VAL A 28 -9.57 -1.86 -5.62
C VAL A 28 -8.30 -1.03 -5.69
N ALA A 29 -8.38 0.24 -5.32
CA ALA A 29 -7.21 1.11 -5.29
C ALA A 29 -7.01 1.71 -3.88
N LYS A 30 -5.76 1.79 -3.45
CA LYS A 30 -5.33 2.20 -2.10
C LYS A 30 -4.57 3.51 -2.15
N GLY A 31 -5.14 4.52 -1.52
CA GLY A 31 -4.71 5.92 -1.58
C GLY A 31 -4.25 6.47 -0.24
N PHE A 32 -3.98 5.59 0.74
CA PHE A 32 -3.59 5.95 2.10
C PHE A 32 -4.68 6.69 2.88
N GLU A 33 -5.95 6.41 2.57
CA GLU A 33 -7.11 7.10 3.12
C GLU A 33 -7.82 6.29 4.22
N ASN A 34 -8.43 6.98 5.18
CA ASN A 34 -9.29 6.40 6.22
C ASN A 34 -8.63 5.25 7.01
N LEU A 35 -7.35 5.42 7.35
CA LEU A 35 -6.54 4.40 8.01
C LEU A 35 -6.82 4.34 9.51
N ASP A 36 -7.23 3.17 9.99
CA ASP A 36 -7.58 2.96 11.39
C ASP A 36 -6.39 3.22 12.33
N GLY A 37 -6.60 4.10 13.31
CA GLY A 37 -5.58 4.44 14.31
C GLY A 37 -4.44 5.31 13.81
N ILE A 38 -4.51 5.80 12.56
CA ILE A 38 -3.54 6.75 12.01
C ILE A 38 -4.15 8.15 11.99
N THR A 39 -3.40 9.12 12.50
CA THR A 39 -3.79 10.53 12.48
C THR A 39 -2.64 11.37 11.96
N LEU A 40 -2.88 12.13 10.90
CA LEU A 40 -1.89 13.09 10.38
C LEU A 40 -1.71 14.22 11.39
N ASN A 41 -0.49 14.69 11.54
CA ASN A 41 -0.19 15.85 12.38
C ASN A 41 -0.76 17.15 11.79
N ALA A 42 -0.57 18.27 12.50
CA ALA A 42 -1.04 19.58 12.08
C ALA A 42 -0.49 20.03 10.71
N ASP A 43 0.67 19.52 10.32
CA ASP A 43 1.34 19.81 9.05
C ASP A 43 0.95 18.84 7.92
N GLY A 44 0.02 17.92 8.19
CA GLY A 44 -0.60 17.05 7.20
C GLY A 44 0.22 15.83 6.80
N TYR A 45 1.03 15.26 7.70
CA TYR A 45 1.73 14.00 7.46
C TYR A 45 1.76 13.11 8.71
N TYR A 46 2.04 11.83 8.49
CA TYR A 46 2.26 10.81 9.52
C TYR A 46 3.52 10.01 9.17
N LEU A 47 4.45 9.94 10.11
CA LEU A 47 5.76 9.27 9.96
C LEU A 47 5.97 8.17 11.01
N GLY A 48 4.88 7.75 11.67
CA GLY A 48 4.90 6.83 12.79
C GLY A 48 4.75 7.55 14.13
N GLU A 49 4.83 6.77 15.21
CA GLU A 49 4.58 7.25 16.57
C GLU A 49 5.31 6.38 17.61
N LYS A 50 5.36 6.83 18.87
CA LYS A 50 5.95 6.08 19.98
C LYS A 50 5.00 4.98 20.47
N LYS A 51 4.71 4.01 19.61
CA LYS A 51 3.80 2.90 19.90
C LYS A 51 4.56 1.59 20.07
N GLY A 52 4.13 0.79 21.04
CA GLY A 52 4.81 -0.47 21.39
C GLY A 52 6.15 -0.27 22.11
N LYS A 53 6.99 -1.31 22.07
CA LYS A 53 8.30 -1.31 22.74
C LYS A 53 9.36 -0.74 21.78
N GLY A 54 9.84 0.46 22.06
CA GLY A 54 10.96 1.04 21.33
C GLY A 54 12.27 0.28 21.56
N VAL A 55 13.11 0.24 20.54
CA VAL A 55 14.46 -0.35 20.57
C VAL A 55 15.48 0.77 20.52
N THR A 56 16.21 0.97 21.61
CA THR A 56 17.30 1.95 21.69
C THR A 56 18.55 1.43 20.99
N ASN A 57 19.17 2.26 20.17
CA ASN A 57 20.42 1.91 19.51
C ASN A 57 21.55 1.76 20.56
N PRO A 58 22.26 0.62 20.60
CA PRO A 58 23.26 0.36 21.63
C PRO A 58 24.50 1.28 21.54
N PHE A 59 24.77 1.84 20.36
CA PHE A 59 25.90 2.74 20.12
C PHE A 59 25.49 4.22 20.14
N LEU A 60 24.25 4.52 19.74
CA LEU A 60 23.67 5.86 19.72
C LEU A 60 22.49 5.90 20.71
N LYS A 61 22.79 5.98 22.01
CA LYS A 61 21.81 5.81 23.10
C LYS A 61 20.64 6.79 23.07
N ASP A 62 20.79 7.90 22.38
CA ASP A 62 19.74 8.91 22.22
C ASP A 62 18.74 8.55 21.11
N LEU A 63 19.07 7.58 20.24
CA LEU A 63 18.22 7.09 19.16
C LEU A 63 17.38 5.89 19.62
N THR A 64 16.06 6.00 19.47
CA THR A 64 15.11 4.90 19.72
C THR A 64 14.17 4.74 18.53
N THR A 65 14.03 3.50 18.05
CA THR A 65 13.17 3.14 16.91
C THR A 65 11.94 2.36 17.37
N TYR A 66 10.78 2.62 16.75
CA TYR A 66 9.49 2.01 17.03
C TYR A 66 8.89 1.44 15.74
N ASP A 67 8.54 0.15 15.76
CA ASP A 67 7.86 -0.54 14.66
C ASP A 67 6.37 -0.14 14.65
N CYS A 68 5.95 0.62 13.64
CA CYS A 68 4.67 1.31 13.57
C CYS A 68 3.68 0.75 12.54
N LYS A 69 3.97 -0.39 11.88
CA LYS A 69 3.18 -0.96 10.75
C LYS A 69 1.68 -0.64 10.76
N TYR A 70 1.12 -0.33 9.59
CA TYR A 70 -0.30 -0.05 9.42
C TYR A 70 -0.90 -0.80 8.23
N TYR A 71 -2.23 -0.83 8.16
CA TYR A 71 -2.97 -1.58 7.15
C TYR A 71 -3.89 -0.66 6.33
N GLU A 72 -4.03 -0.97 5.04
CA GLU A 72 -5.09 -0.41 4.19
C GLU A 72 -5.77 -1.53 3.38
N GLY A 73 -6.81 -2.14 3.95
CA GLY A 73 -7.44 -3.31 3.36
C GLY A 73 -6.46 -4.50 3.31
N PRO A 74 -6.17 -5.08 2.13
CA PRO A 74 -5.30 -6.26 2.01
C PRO A 74 -3.80 -5.92 2.04
N LEU A 75 -3.41 -4.68 2.31
CA LEU A 75 -2.00 -4.27 2.36
C LEU A 75 -1.56 -4.03 3.79
N LEU A 76 -0.38 -4.55 4.14
CA LEU A 76 0.39 -4.15 5.31
C LEU A 76 1.57 -3.28 4.84
N PHE A 77 1.75 -2.12 5.48
CA PHE A 77 2.84 -1.20 5.19
C PHE A 77 3.86 -1.22 6.32
N GLN A 78 5.14 -1.36 5.98
CA GLN A 78 6.24 -1.16 6.93
C GLN A 78 6.44 0.33 7.21
N LEU A 79 6.59 0.68 8.49
CA LEU A 79 7.00 2.01 8.92
C LEU A 79 7.73 1.92 10.25
N ASP A 80 8.98 2.37 10.28
CA ASP A 80 9.81 2.46 11.46
C ASP A 80 10.03 3.93 11.83
N TYR A 81 9.47 4.35 12.97
CA TYR A 81 9.67 5.69 13.52
C TYR A 81 10.92 5.74 14.38
N THR A 82 11.81 6.70 14.14
CA THR A 82 13.02 6.91 14.95
C THR A 82 13.04 8.28 15.57
N LEU A 83 13.29 8.34 16.88
CA LEU A 83 13.48 9.57 17.64
C LEU A 83 14.92 9.69 18.12
N ASP A 84 15.56 10.82 17.79
CA ASP A 84 16.72 11.35 18.50
C ASP A 84 16.25 12.20 19.67
N SER A 85 16.30 11.63 20.87
CA SER A 85 15.84 12.29 22.09
C SER A 85 16.74 13.44 22.55
N LYS A 86 18.00 13.47 22.10
CA LYS A 86 18.95 14.54 22.46
C LYS A 86 18.73 15.79 21.62
N ASN A 87 18.53 15.61 20.32
CA ASN A 87 18.34 16.73 19.39
C ASN A 87 16.86 17.03 19.10
N ASN A 88 15.95 16.20 19.61
CA ASN A 88 14.51 16.26 19.34
C ASN A 88 14.22 16.22 17.83
N ILE A 89 14.88 15.29 17.13
CA ILE A 89 14.73 15.05 15.70
C ILE A 89 13.95 13.76 15.51
N GLU A 90 12.95 13.83 14.65
CA GLU A 90 12.11 12.70 14.24
C GLU A 90 12.47 12.32 12.81
N SER A 91 12.61 11.03 12.56
CA SER A 91 12.83 10.45 11.24
C SER A 91 12.06 9.14 11.10
N PHE A 92 11.98 8.63 9.87
CA PHE A 92 11.34 7.36 9.59
C PHE A 92 12.06 6.61 8.49
N THR A 93 11.93 5.29 8.49
CA THR A 93 12.21 4.42 7.34
C THR A 93 10.92 3.65 7.01
N GLY A 94 10.66 3.34 5.75
CA GLY A 94 9.42 2.70 5.33
C GLY A 94 8.50 3.66 4.60
N ILE A 95 7.18 3.48 4.76
CA ILE A 95 6.17 4.22 3.99
C ILE A 95 5.36 5.14 4.91
N ALA A 96 5.73 6.42 4.94
CA ALA A 96 4.97 7.46 5.63
C ALA A 96 3.76 7.91 4.78
N ILE A 97 2.86 8.68 5.38
CA ILE A 97 1.65 9.19 4.73
C ILE A 97 1.68 10.72 4.73
N SER A 98 1.26 11.35 3.65
CA SER A 98 1.15 12.80 3.56
C SER A 98 -0.07 13.22 2.76
N LYS A 99 -0.68 14.35 3.12
CA LYS A 99 -1.71 15.07 2.34
C LYS A 99 -1.22 16.43 1.85
N ARG A 100 0.10 16.67 1.91
CA ARG A 100 0.65 17.99 1.62
C ARG A 100 0.52 18.31 0.14
N THR A 101 0.06 19.53 -0.13
CA THR A 101 -0.07 20.08 -1.50
C THR A 101 1.12 20.97 -1.88
N ASP A 102 2.00 21.30 -0.92
CA ASP A 102 3.28 21.95 -1.20
C ASP A 102 4.14 20.98 -2.03
N ASN A 103 4.77 21.50 -3.08
CA ASN A 103 5.60 20.73 -4.00
C ASN A 103 7.07 21.17 -3.97
N SER A 104 7.44 22.01 -3.01
CA SER A 104 8.80 22.51 -2.84
C SER A 104 9.64 21.64 -1.91
N ALA A 105 10.96 21.64 -2.11
CA ALA A 105 11.92 20.96 -1.26
C ALA A 105 12.34 21.80 -0.03
N LYS A 106 11.40 22.58 0.52
CA LYS A 106 11.70 23.49 1.65
C LYS A 106 11.69 22.74 2.98
N TYR A 107 12.80 22.86 3.71
CA TYR A 107 12.88 22.43 5.11
C TYR A 107 11.86 23.19 5.98
N PRO A 108 11.24 22.57 6.99
CA PRO A 108 11.45 21.20 7.49
C PRO A 108 10.63 20.10 6.81
N TYR A 109 9.80 20.45 5.82
CA TYR A 109 8.75 19.54 5.31
C TYR A 109 9.07 18.89 3.96
N ASN A 110 10.27 19.11 3.46
CA ASN A 110 10.74 18.63 2.15
C ASN A 110 10.57 17.12 1.95
N TYR A 111 10.69 16.32 3.01
CA TYR A 111 10.50 14.86 2.97
C TYR A 111 9.04 14.44 2.72
N TYR A 112 8.08 15.33 2.96
CA TYR A 112 6.65 15.00 2.93
C TYR A 112 5.93 15.55 1.70
N ASN A 113 6.67 16.11 0.75
CA ASN A 113 6.16 16.73 -0.46
C ASN A 113 6.56 15.90 -1.68
N ASN A 114 5.67 15.82 -2.67
CA ASN A 114 5.99 15.31 -4.00
C ASN A 114 6.04 16.49 -5.00
N VAL A 115 6.69 16.30 -6.14
CA VAL A 115 6.96 17.40 -7.09
C VAL A 115 5.71 17.91 -7.82
N LYS A 116 4.60 17.16 -7.78
CA LYS A 116 3.29 17.60 -8.29
C LYS A 116 2.48 18.37 -7.24
N GLY A 117 2.54 17.91 -5.99
CA GLY A 117 1.69 18.33 -4.87
C GLY A 117 0.39 17.51 -4.79
N GLY A 118 0.01 17.08 -3.59
CA GLY A 118 -1.21 16.28 -3.36
C GLY A 118 -1.11 14.84 -3.87
N GLY A 119 -2.14 14.03 -3.59
CA GLY A 119 -2.31 12.70 -4.18
C GLY A 119 -2.69 12.76 -5.66
N TYR A 120 -2.64 11.61 -6.33
CA TYR A 120 -3.06 11.45 -7.72
C TYR A 120 -4.58 11.61 -7.85
N ASN A 121 -5.33 10.81 -7.08
CA ASN A 121 -6.80 10.83 -7.01
C ASN A 121 -7.34 10.73 -5.57
N SER A 122 -6.44 10.70 -4.58
CA SER A 122 -6.73 10.69 -3.15
C SER A 122 -6.28 12.01 -2.51
N GLU A 123 -6.79 12.30 -1.31
CA GLU A 123 -6.31 13.42 -0.49
C GLU A 123 -4.89 13.17 0.05
N THR A 124 -4.54 11.90 0.24
CA THR A 124 -3.27 11.44 0.78
C THR A 124 -2.44 10.66 -0.24
N PHE A 125 -1.15 10.50 0.04
CA PHE A 125 -0.22 9.67 -0.71
C PHE A 125 0.84 9.07 0.22
N GLY A 126 1.50 8.01 -0.24
CA GLY A 126 2.58 7.34 0.46
C GLY A 126 3.95 7.95 0.12
N ILE A 127 4.87 7.94 1.08
CA ILE A 127 6.25 8.37 0.91
C ILE A 127 7.15 7.21 1.30
N ILE A 128 7.80 6.62 0.30
CA ILE A 128 8.84 5.62 0.52
C ILE A 128 10.09 6.37 0.99
N ASN A 129 10.67 5.96 2.11
CA ASN A 129 11.97 6.43 2.56
C ASN A 129 12.84 5.24 2.98
N GLY A 130 13.95 5.03 2.28
CA GLY A 130 14.89 3.94 2.52
C GLY A 130 14.89 2.88 1.42
N ASN A 131 15.97 2.11 1.38
CA ASN A 131 16.04 0.88 0.57
C ASN A 131 15.43 -0.29 1.33
N ASN A 132 15.01 -1.31 0.60
CA ASN A 132 14.38 -2.51 1.14
C ASN A 132 13.10 -2.22 1.94
N THR A 133 12.40 -1.15 1.60
CA THR A 133 11.08 -0.84 2.17
C THR A 133 10.04 -1.70 1.47
N PHE A 134 9.13 -2.35 2.19
CA PHE A 134 8.17 -3.26 1.57
C PHE A 134 6.70 -2.99 1.94
N ILE A 135 5.81 -3.51 1.09
CA ILE A 135 4.41 -3.75 1.43
C ILE A 135 4.15 -5.25 1.33
N GLU A 136 3.45 -5.82 2.31
CA GLU A 136 2.95 -7.19 2.24
C GLU A 136 1.54 -7.20 1.69
N LEU A 137 1.23 -8.24 0.92
CA LEU A 137 -0.06 -8.50 0.31
C LEU A 137 -0.74 -9.60 1.11
N ALA A 138 -1.99 -9.38 1.49
CA ALA A 138 -2.82 -10.46 2.02
C ALA A 138 -2.98 -11.56 0.96
N LYS A 139 -3.15 -12.80 1.43
CA LYS A 139 -3.37 -13.97 0.57
C LYS A 139 -4.44 -13.70 -0.51
N ASP A 140 -4.21 -14.25 -1.71
CA ASP A 140 -5.11 -14.12 -2.87
C ASP A 140 -5.31 -12.67 -3.36
N THR A 141 -4.36 -11.78 -3.05
CA THR A 141 -4.28 -10.41 -3.56
C THR A 141 -3.22 -10.31 -4.65
N LYS A 142 -3.54 -9.61 -5.74
CA LYS A 142 -2.60 -9.37 -6.83
C LYS A 142 -2.38 -7.88 -7.01
N ILE A 143 -1.13 -7.45 -7.06
CA ILE A 143 -0.78 -6.06 -7.37
C ILE A 143 -0.74 -5.83 -8.89
N LYS A 144 -1.60 -4.93 -9.38
CA LYS A 144 -1.70 -4.57 -10.80
C LYS A 144 -0.74 -3.43 -11.15
N GLY A 145 -0.49 -2.54 -10.20
CA GLY A 145 0.40 -1.40 -10.37
C GLY A 145 0.12 -0.31 -9.36
N LEU A 146 0.81 0.82 -9.51
CA LEU A 146 0.67 2.00 -8.67
C LEU A 146 1.09 3.26 -9.44
N TYR A 147 0.71 4.42 -8.93
CA TYR A 147 1.26 5.68 -9.40
C TYR A 147 2.51 6.04 -8.61
N VAL A 148 3.52 6.58 -9.29
CA VAL A 148 4.75 7.07 -8.66
C VAL A 148 4.98 8.54 -9.00
N ASN A 149 5.69 9.23 -8.11
CA ASN A 149 6.22 10.56 -8.35
C ASN A 149 7.55 10.76 -7.61
N ASN A 150 8.36 11.71 -8.06
CA ASN A 150 9.54 12.11 -7.31
C ASN A 150 9.13 12.80 -6.00
N SER A 151 9.86 12.49 -4.92
CA SER A 151 9.81 13.34 -3.74
C SER A 151 10.44 14.70 -4.08
N ALA A 152 9.92 15.78 -3.50
CA ALA A 152 10.48 17.10 -3.71
C ALA A 152 11.93 17.16 -3.21
N TYR A 153 12.21 16.50 -2.08
CA TYR A 153 13.55 16.41 -1.50
C TYR A 153 14.56 15.73 -2.43
N THR A 154 14.26 14.53 -2.94
CA THR A 154 15.20 13.79 -3.79
C THR A 154 15.41 14.51 -5.12
N LEU A 155 14.36 15.09 -5.71
CA LEU A 155 14.53 15.87 -6.95
C LEU A 155 15.44 17.09 -6.75
N GLU A 156 15.33 17.78 -5.63
CA GLU A 156 16.22 18.91 -5.31
C GLU A 156 17.69 18.49 -5.31
N LYS A 157 18.01 17.33 -4.72
CA LYS A 157 19.36 16.77 -4.74
C LYS A 157 19.82 16.39 -6.13
N MET A 158 18.96 15.79 -6.93
CA MET A 158 19.30 15.46 -8.31
C MET A 158 19.56 16.71 -9.16
N LEU A 159 18.84 17.80 -8.93
CA LEU A 159 19.00 19.06 -9.68
C LEU A 159 20.23 19.87 -9.25
N ASN A 160 20.43 20.03 -7.94
CA ASN A 160 21.38 21.00 -7.41
C ASN A 160 22.60 20.35 -6.74
N GLY A 161 22.46 19.11 -6.28
CA GLY A 161 23.41 18.47 -5.40
C GLY A 161 23.59 19.21 -4.07
N ASP A 162 24.50 18.70 -3.25
CA ASP A 162 25.04 19.36 -2.06
C ASP A 162 26.43 18.80 -1.74
N SER A 163 26.92 19.02 -0.50
CA SER A 163 28.22 18.52 -0.06
C SER A 163 28.31 17.00 0.05
N TYR A 164 27.19 16.28 0.01
CA TYR A 164 27.11 14.84 0.16
C TYR A 164 26.66 14.15 -1.14
N THR A 165 25.67 14.74 -1.82
CA THR A 165 25.07 14.19 -3.04
C THR A 165 25.45 15.03 -4.25
N PRO A 166 26.19 14.50 -5.23
CA PRO A 166 26.41 15.19 -6.49
C PRO A 166 25.11 15.39 -7.27
N ALA A 167 24.96 16.53 -7.97
CA ALA A 167 23.88 16.73 -8.92
C ALA A 167 24.00 15.76 -10.12
N LEU A 168 22.87 15.37 -10.71
CA LEU A 168 22.81 14.62 -11.97
C LEU A 168 22.98 15.61 -13.12
N ASN A 169 24.17 15.65 -13.71
CA ASN A 169 24.54 16.70 -14.69
C ASN A 169 25.36 16.20 -15.89
N LYS A 170 25.47 14.88 -16.06
CA LYS A 170 26.19 14.24 -17.18
C LYS A 170 25.29 13.25 -17.87
N ASP A 171 25.39 13.17 -19.19
CA ASP A 171 24.62 12.17 -19.96
C ASP A 171 24.86 10.76 -19.43
N GLY A 172 23.76 10.05 -19.15
CA GLY A 172 23.78 8.73 -18.53
C GLY A 172 23.72 8.76 -17.01
N ASP A 173 23.66 9.94 -16.37
CA ASP A 173 23.26 10.03 -14.96
C ASP A 173 21.81 9.62 -14.80
N TYR A 174 21.49 8.86 -13.75
CA TYR A 174 20.13 8.36 -13.53
C TYR A 174 19.80 8.19 -12.05
N PHE A 175 18.50 8.14 -11.79
CA PHE A 175 17.91 7.68 -10.54
C PHE A 175 16.69 6.83 -10.85
N LYS A 176 16.66 5.61 -10.34
CA LYS A 176 15.64 4.60 -10.60
C LYS A 176 15.02 4.12 -9.31
N LEU A 177 13.70 3.93 -9.34
CA LEU A 177 12.98 3.09 -8.39
C LEU A 177 12.99 1.66 -8.93
N VAL A 178 13.35 0.72 -8.08
CA VAL A 178 13.36 -0.72 -8.35
C VAL A 178 12.27 -1.35 -7.49
N ILE A 179 11.30 -2.00 -8.14
CA ILE A 179 10.19 -2.71 -7.50
C ILE A 179 10.41 -4.20 -7.73
N GLU A 180 10.55 -4.96 -6.66
CA GLU A 180 10.82 -6.41 -6.72
C GLU A 180 9.70 -7.16 -6.00
N GLY A 181 9.18 -8.22 -6.62
CA GLY A 181 8.14 -9.06 -6.03
C GLY A 181 8.72 -10.38 -5.55
N PHE A 182 8.38 -10.78 -4.32
CA PHE A 182 8.89 -11.97 -3.66
C PHE A 182 7.76 -12.88 -3.17
N ALA A 183 8.05 -14.17 -3.10
CA ALA A 183 7.29 -15.13 -2.31
C ALA A 183 8.07 -15.49 -1.04
N TYR A 184 7.36 -15.72 0.06
CA TYR A 184 7.99 -16.26 1.27
C TYR A 184 8.55 -17.66 1.04
N GLY A 185 9.60 -18.00 1.77
CA GLY A 185 10.03 -19.38 1.93
C GLY A 185 8.89 -20.30 2.41
N GLU A 186 8.95 -21.60 2.09
CA GLU A 186 7.92 -22.55 2.57
C GLU A 186 7.96 -22.70 4.11
N THR A 187 9.13 -22.47 4.70
CA THR A 187 9.38 -22.45 6.14
C THR A 187 10.14 -21.19 6.54
N GLU A 188 10.19 -20.88 7.85
CA GLU A 188 10.93 -19.71 8.38
C GLU A 188 12.46 -19.79 8.15
N ASP A 189 12.98 -20.99 7.85
CA ASP A 189 14.41 -21.21 7.58
C ASP A 189 14.76 -21.11 6.07
N ASP A 190 13.76 -21.03 5.19
CA ASP A 190 13.95 -20.96 3.74
C ASP A 190 14.15 -19.52 3.27
N ASP A 191 15.01 -19.33 2.28
CA ASP A 191 15.19 -18.02 1.63
C ASP A 191 13.95 -17.64 0.81
N ASP A 192 13.54 -16.39 0.93
CA ASP A 192 12.49 -15.81 0.08
C ASP A 192 12.90 -15.81 -1.39
N THR A 193 11.94 -16.08 -2.27
CA THR A 193 12.20 -16.20 -3.71
C THR A 193 11.76 -14.95 -4.45
N LYS A 194 12.69 -14.28 -5.13
CA LYS A 194 12.39 -13.19 -6.06
C LYS A 194 11.71 -13.74 -7.32
N LEU A 195 10.50 -13.27 -7.62
CA LEU A 195 9.69 -13.70 -8.76
C LEU A 195 9.57 -12.65 -9.87
N ALA A 196 9.76 -11.37 -9.54
CA ALA A 196 9.61 -10.28 -10.50
C ALA A 196 10.48 -9.08 -10.15
N GLN A 197 10.79 -8.26 -11.17
CA GLN A 197 11.44 -6.96 -11.02
C GLN A 197 10.90 -5.98 -12.06
N LYS A 198 10.70 -4.73 -11.65
CA LYS A 198 10.41 -3.59 -12.51
C LYS A 198 11.34 -2.44 -12.14
N GLU A 199 12.06 -1.91 -13.12
CA GLU A 199 12.79 -0.65 -12.96
C GLU A 199 11.97 0.51 -13.52
N VAL A 200 11.91 1.60 -12.78
CA VAL A 200 11.23 2.84 -13.16
C VAL A 200 12.26 3.96 -13.13
N THR A 201 12.54 4.54 -14.29
CA THR A 201 13.41 5.73 -14.38
C THR A 201 12.68 6.93 -13.78
N MET A 202 13.09 7.33 -12.58
CA MET A 202 12.54 8.48 -11.87
C MET A 202 13.16 9.79 -12.38
N ALA A 203 14.45 9.76 -12.70
CA ALA A 203 15.18 10.81 -13.39
C ALA A 203 16.33 10.24 -14.24
N GLU A 204 16.66 10.91 -15.33
CA GLU A 204 17.82 10.62 -16.18
C GLU A 204 18.33 11.93 -16.79
N PHE A 205 19.64 12.19 -16.74
CA PHE A 205 20.24 13.29 -17.48
C PHE A 205 20.56 12.80 -18.88
N LYS A 206 19.91 13.43 -19.87
CA LYS A 206 20.02 13.06 -21.26
C LYS A 206 19.79 14.27 -22.15
N ASP A 207 20.51 14.33 -23.26
CA ASP A 207 20.40 15.38 -24.26
C ASP A 207 20.61 16.78 -23.63
N GLY A 208 21.57 16.87 -22.71
CA GLY A 208 21.97 18.13 -22.05
C GLY A 208 21.01 18.65 -20.99
N SER A 209 20.04 17.85 -20.53
CA SER A 209 19.09 18.26 -19.49
C SER A 209 18.65 17.09 -18.61
N LEU A 210 18.28 17.39 -17.36
CA LEU A 210 17.66 16.39 -16.48
C LEU A 210 16.19 16.20 -16.86
N GLN A 211 15.85 15.00 -17.32
CA GLN A 211 14.48 14.54 -17.53
C GLN A 211 14.03 13.77 -16.30
N TYR A 212 12.80 13.99 -15.83
CA TYR A 212 12.30 13.32 -14.63
C TYR A 212 10.77 13.24 -14.59
N ILE A 213 10.25 12.31 -13.79
CA ILE A 213 8.82 12.20 -13.49
C ILE A 213 8.39 13.43 -12.69
N LYS A 214 7.61 14.30 -13.33
CA LYS A 214 7.07 15.56 -12.75
C LYS A 214 5.58 15.49 -12.39
N ASP A 215 4.87 14.52 -12.95
CA ASP A 215 3.45 14.25 -12.74
C ASP A 215 3.31 12.79 -12.31
N TRP A 216 2.26 12.48 -11.55
CA TRP A 216 1.92 11.11 -11.17
C TRP A 216 1.90 10.18 -12.40
N THR A 217 2.76 9.18 -12.39
CA THR A 217 2.97 8.28 -13.54
C THR A 217 2.62 6.86 -13.15
N TRP A 218 1.73 6.23 -13.92
CA TRP A 218 1.34 4.84 -13.72
C TRP A 218 2.52 3.89 -14.00
N VAL A 219 2.78 3.00 -13.06
CA VAL A 219 3.71 1.88 -13.20
C VAL A 219 2.90 0.60 -13.34
N ASP A 220 2.94 0.05 -14.55
CA ASP A 220 2.30 -1.23 -14.85
C ASP A 220 3.12 -2.40 -14.28
N LEU A 221 2.47 -3.17 -13.40
CA LEU A 221 2.98 -4.39 -12.79
C LEU A 221 2.14 -5.62 -13.22
N ALA A 222 1.50 -5.60 -14.39
CA ALA A 222 0.73 -6.74 -14.88
C ALA A 222 1.53 -8.06 -14.90
N ASP A 223 2.84 -7.99 -15.19
CA ASP A 223 3.78 -9.13 -15.16
C ASP A 223 4.04 -9.69 -13.74
N PHE A 224 3.44 -9.09 -12.70
CA PHE A 224 3.49 -9.55 -11.31
C PHE A 224 2.22 -10.37 -10.97
N MET A 225 1.12 -10.19 -11.70
CA MET A 225 -0.20 -10.70 -11.32
C MET A 225 -0.39 -12.21 -11.53
N ASP A 226 0.41 -12.84 -12.38
CA ASP A 226 0.41 -14.29 -12.59
C ASP A 226 1.34 -15.04 -11.62
N LYS A 227 2.05 -14.29 -10.76
CA LYS A 227 2.97 -14.81 -9.75
C LYS A 227 2.31 -14.77 -8.37
N ASN A 228 2.67 -15.74 -7.53
CA ASN A 228 2.27 -15.77 -6.12
C ASN A 228 3.20 -14.85 -5.33
N ILE A 229 3.02 -13.54 -5.47
CA ILE A 229 3.82 -12.55 -4.76
C ILE A 229 3.17 -12.26 -3.40
N ASP A 230 3.91 -12.50 -2.33
CA ASP A 230 3.49 -12.23 -0.96
C ASP A 230 3.84 -10.80 -0.51
N TYR A 231 4.94 -10.24 -1.03
CA TYR A 231 5.33 -8.85 -0.74
C TYR A 231 6.11 -8.23 -1.90
N VAL A 232 6.05 -6.90 -2.00
CA VAL A 232 6.91 -6.14 -2.92
C VAL A 232 7.86 -5.23 -2.15
N ILE A 233 9.13 -5.24 -2.57
CA ILE A 233 10.20 -4.38 -2.06
C ILE A 233 10.38 -3.19 -2.99
N PHE A 234 10.58 -2.02 -2.41
CA PHE A 234 11.03 -0.79 -3.03
C PHE A 234 12.49 -0.50 -2.64
N SER A 235 13.33 -0.33 -3.65
CA SER A 235 14.73 0.06 -3.52
C SER A 235 15.10 1.07 -4.60
N PHE A 236 16.23 1.75 -4.44
CA PHE A 236 16.66 2.81 -5.34
C PHE A 236 18.06 2.53 -5.88
N ASN A 237 18.24 2.83 -7.16
CA ASN A 237 19.53 2.72 -7.83
C ASN A 237 19.80 4.01 -8.61
N GLY A 238 20.93 4.65 -8.34
CA GLY A 238 21.32 5.90 -9.00
C GLY A 238 22.79 5.91 -9.37
N SER A 239 23.14 6.73 -10.35
CA SER A 239 24.54 6.93 -10.78
C SER A 239 25.32 7.79 -9.77
N ALA A 240 24.65 8.69 -9.06
CA ALA A 240 25.25 9.53 -8.03
C ALA A 240 25.18 8.87 -6.64
N SER A 241 26.30 8.92 -5.92
CA SER A 241 26.40 8.47 -4.53
C SER A 241 25.48 9.26 -3.61
N GLU A 242 24.95 8.60 -2.58
CA GLU A 242 24.17 9.23 -1.49
C GLU A 242 22.89 9.95 -1.93
N THR A 243 22.40 9.72 -3.15
CA THR A 243 21.08 10.23 -3.59
C THR A 243 20.00 9.69 -2.64
N PRO A 244 19.19 10.54 -1.98
CA PRO A 244 18.23 10.06 -0.99
C PRO A 244 17.25 9.03 -1.58
N PRO A 245 17.13 7.84 -0.97
CA PRO A 245 16.28 6.74 -1.46
C PRO A 245 14.81 7.02 -1.13
N CYS A 246 14.23 8.03 -1.77
CA CYS A 246 12.90 8.51 -1.47
C CYS A 246 12.09 8.84 -2.73
N ALA A 247 10.86 8.34 -2.77
CA ALA A 247 9.87 8.62 -3.80
C ALA A 247 8.47 8.59 -3.19
N CYS A 248 7.49 9.08 -3.94
CA CYS A 248 6.10 9.06 -3.52
C CYS A 248 5.32 8.05 -4.36
N ILE A 249 4.38 7.37 -3.72
CA ILE A 249 3.49 6.40 -4.35
C ILE A 249 2.04 6.72 -4.02
N ASP A 250 1.14 6.34 -4.91
CA ASP A 250 -0.28 6.52 -4.66
C ASP A 250 -1.12 5.54 -5.47
N ASN A 251 -2.37 5.38 -5.07
CA ASN A 251 -3.41 4.64 -5.78
C ASN A 251 -2.93 3.22 -6.18
N ILE A 252 -2.37 2.50 -5.21
CA ILE A 252 -1.90 1.12 -5.38
C ILE A 252 -3.11 0.27 -5.76
N THR A 253 -3.12 -0.22 -7.00
CA THR A 253 -4.27 -0.91 -7.58
C THR A 253 -4.07 -2.40 -7.48
N LEU A 254 -5.08 -3.07 -6.95
CA LEU A 254 -5.06 -4.48 -6.62
C LEU A 254 -6.24 -5.18 -7.27
N LEU A 255 -6.04 -6.45 -7.61
CA LEU A 255 -7.14 -7.40 -7.84
C LEU A 255 -7.27 -8.27 -6.60
N VAL A 256 -8.40 -8.15 -5.92
CA VAL A 256 -8.71 -8.95 -4.73
C VAL A 256 -9.84 -9.91 -5.05
N SER A 257 -9.75 -11.13 -4.52
CA SER A 257 -10.93 -11.97 -4.47
C SER A 257 -11.97 -11.29 -3.57
N PRO A 258 -13.24 -11.18 -4.00
CA PRO A 258 -14.28 -10.63 -3.14
C PRO A 258 -14.29 -11.47 -1.87
N THR A 259 -14.12 -10.82 -0.73
CA THR A 259 -14.13 -11.47 0.58
C THR A 259 -15.44 -12.26 0.66
N GLN A 260 -15.37 -13.59 0.54
CA GLN A 260 -16.46 -14.44 1.01
C GLN A 260 -16.44 -14.26 2.52
N GLY A 261 -17.20 -13.28 3.01
CA GLY A 261 -17.16 -12.80 4.39
C GLY A 261 -17.62 -13.85 5.40
N ILE A 262 -16.78 -14.87 5.64
CA ILE A 262 -16.80 -15.80 6.75
C ILE A 262 -15.34 -16.20 7.02
N GLU A 263 -14.68 -15.50 7.94
CA GLU A 263 -13.51 -16.05 8.61
C GLU A 263 -13.99 -17.08 9.63
N GLY A 264 -13.55 -18.33 9.46
CA GLY A 264 -13.69 -19.39 10.46
C GLY A 264 -15.12 -19.91 10.66
N VAL A 265 -15.41 -21.10 10.12
CA VAL A 265 -16.46 -21.94 10.71
C VAL A 265 -15.91 -22.42 12.05
N VAL A 266 -16.27 -21.74 13.15
CA VAL A 266 -15.98 -22.25 14.49
C VAL A 266 -16.80 -23.53 14.67
N SER A 267 -16.13 -24.66 14.90
CA SER A 267 -16.83 -25.91 15.22
C SER A 267 -17.71 -25.68 16.47
N LYS A 268 -18.86 -26.36 16.52
CA LYS A 268 -19.80 -26.25 17.66
C LYS A 268 -19.20 -26.73 19.01
N ASP A 269 -17.98 -27.25 19.01
CA ASP A 269 -17.32 -27.87 20.17
C ASP A 269 -16.57 -26.87 21.08
N SER A 270 -16.89 -25.58 21.00
CA SER A 270 -16.40 -24.63 22.01
C SER A 270 -17.32 -24.67 23.23
N ASN A 271 -16.75 -24.74 24.44
CA ASN A 271 -17.49 -24.60 25.70
C ASN A 271 -18.04 -23.17 25.93
N ALA A 272 -18.01 -22.31 24.90
CA ALA A 272 -18.52 -20.96 25.01
C ALA A 272 -20.05 -20.98 24.95
N MET A 273 -20.67 -20.25 25.87
CA MET A 273 -22.12 -20.14 25.97
C MET A 273 -22.59 -18.87 25.24
N GLU A 274 -23.78 -18.92 24.66
CA GLU A 274 -24.45 -17.74 24.13
C GLU A 274 -24.80 -16.78 25.28
N VAL A 275 -24.35 -15.52 25.16
CA VAL A 275 -24.62 -14.44 26.12
C VAL A 275 -25.73 -13.53 25.59
N ALA A 276 -25.80 -13.33 24.28
CA ALA A 276 -26.85 -12.55 23.63
C ALA A 276 -26.95 -12.89 22.14
N ARG A 277 -28.13 -12.67 21.57
CA ARG A 277 -28.38 -12.82 20.14
C ARG A 277 -29.10 -11.60 19.59
N TYR A 278 -28.82 -11.27 18.33
CA TYR A 278 -29.38 -10.12 17.63
C TYR A 278 -29.78 -10.52 16.21
N ASN A 279 -30.73 -9.79 15.63
CA ASN A 279 -30.95 -9.85 14.18
C ASN A 279 -29.93 -8.95 13.44
N ALA A 280 -29.95 -8.98 12.11
CA ALA A 280 -29.06 -8.17 11.27
C ALA A 280 -29.19 -6.65 11.49
N ASN A 281 -30.32 -6.18 12.05
CA ASN A 281 -30.57 -4.78 12.37
C ASN A 281 -30.08 -4.40 13.78
N GLY A 282 -29.41 -5.29 14.50
CA GLY A 282 -28.91 -5.04 15.85
C GLY A 282 -29.98 -5.10 16.95
N VAL A 283 -31.19 -5.59 16.66
CA VAL A 283 -32.24 -5.78 17.67
C VAL A 283 -32.01 -7.09 18.41
N ARG A 284 -32.00 -7.04 19.74
CA ARG A 284 -31.81 -8.22 20.60
C ARG A 284 -32.97 -9.22 20.43
N LEU A 285 -32.63 -10.49 20.27
CA LEU A 285 -33.56 -11.61 20.13
C LEU A 285 -33.61 -12.41 21.44
N ASN A 286 -34.82 -12.89 21.79
CA ASN A 286 -35.03 -13.74 22.97
C ASN A 286 -35.01 -15.24 22.63
N ALA A 287 -34.95 -15.58 21.34
CA ALA A 287 -34.85 -16.95 20.82
C ALA A 287 -34.27 -16.90 19.39
N PRO A 288 -33.72 -18.00 18.86
CA PRO A 288 -33.30 -18.09 17.47
C PRO A 288 -34.45 -17.75 16.50
N GLN A 289 -34.14 -17.00 15.44
CA GLN A 289 -35.12 -16.62 14.42
C GLN A 289 -34.60 -17.02 13.04
N HIS A 290 -35.49 -17.47 12.16
CA HIS A 290 -35.18 -17.82 10.78
C HIS A 290 -34.41 -16.69 10.07
N GLY A 291 -33.33 -17.04 9.38
CA GLY A 291 -32.39 -16.10 8.76
C GLY A 291 -31.12 -15.88 9.59
N LEU A 292 -30.44 -14.76 9.32
CA LEU A 292 -29.17 -14.43 9.97
C LEU A 292 -29.37 -13.97 11.41
N ASN A 293 -28.70 -14.62 12.33
CA ASN A 293 -28.58 -14.21 13.73
C ASN A 293 -27.11 -13.88 14.04
N ILE A 294 -26.89 -12.81 14.80
CA ILE A 294 -25.57 -12.41 15.31
C ILE A 294 -25.53 -12.79 16.79
N VAL A 295 -24.63 -13.71 17.16
CA VAL A 295 -24.57 -14.32 18.49
C VAL A 295 -23.29 -13.88 19.20
N LYS A 296 -23.43 -13.25 20.36
CA LYS A 296 -22.30 -12.95 21.25
C LYS A 296 -22.06 -14.11 22.19
N MET A 297 -20.82 -14.56 22.28
CA MET A 297 -20.39 -15.71 23.06
C MET A 297 -19.64 -15.29 24.33
N SER A 298 -19.61 -16.17 25.34
CA SER A 298 -18.96 -15.91 26.63
C SER A 298 -17.44 -15.79 26.57
N ASP A 299 -16.82 -16.27 25.49
CA ASP A 299 -15.39 -16.16 25.21
C ASP A 299 -15.00 -14.81 24.56
N GLY A 300 -15.96 -13.89 24.43
CA GLY A 300 -15.75 -12.58 23.79
C GLY A 300 -15.93 -12.59 22.27
N THR A 301 -16.12 -13.76 21.65
CA THR A 301 -16.33 -13.86 20.20
C THR A 301 -17.76 -13.49 19.79
N THR A 302 -17.92 -13.12 18.51
CA THR A 302 -19.22 -12.91 17.87
C THR A 302 -19.35 -13.85 16.67
N ARG A 303 -20.46 -14.58 16.58
CA ARG A 303 -20.72 -15.58 15.54
C ARG A 303 -21.92 -15.18 14.68
N LYS A 304 -21.83 -15.48 13.39
CA LYS A 304 -22.96 -15.39 12.44
C LYS A 304 -23.59 -16.78 12.33
N GLU A 305 -24.85 -16.92 12.74
CA GLU A 305 -25.58 -18.19 12.68
C GLU A 305 -26.77 -18.06 11.73
N MET A 306 -26.86 -18.97 10.75
CA MET A 306 -28.01 -19.07 9.86
C MET A 306 -29.00 -20.10 10.40
N ILE A 307 -30.18 -19.63 10.80
CA ILE A 307 -31.28 -20.51 11.22
C ILE A 307 -32.17 -20.77 10.00
N LYS A 308 -32.30 -22.06 9.64
CA LYS A 308 -33.18 -22.54 8.56
C LYS A 308 -34.58 -22.83 9.07
#